data_AF-Q17722-F1
#
_entry.id   AF-Q17722-F1
#
_cell.length_a   1.000
_cell.length_b   1.000
_cell.length_c   1.000
_cell.angle_alpha   90.00
_cell.angle_beta   90.00
_cell.angle_gamma   90.00
#
_symmetry.space_group_name_H-M   'P 1'
#
loop_
_entity.id
_entity.type
_entity.pdbx_description
1 polymer ?
#
loop_
_entity_poly.entity_id
_entity_poly.type
_entity_poly.pdbx_seq_one_letter_code
_entity_poly.pdbx_strand_id
1 'polypeptide(L)'
;MTTKSSKKEKGGFKPTLPPVILTDTYNCRFVIQEEIDVESQMSDGTKSETLTKLFFHLACADNIIKIGESAYTKENLSIVKKLIKALNKMR
;
A
#
# COMPACT_ATOMS: atom_id res chain seq x y z
N MET A 1 -35.67 -35.60 -11.27
CA MET A 1 -36.06 -34.33 -10.63
C MET A 1 -34.84 -33.44 -10.55
N THR A 2 -34.89 -32.29 -11.22
CA THR A 2 -33.76 -31.40 -11.50
C THR A 2 -33.48 -30.45 -10.34
N THR A 3 -32.40 -30.69 -9.60
CA THR A 3 -31.80 -29.69 -8.71
C THR A 3 -30.95 -28.74 -9.57
N LYS A 4 -31.55 -27.64 -10.06
CA LYS A 4 -30.79 -26.57 -10.72
C LYS A 4 -30.17 -25.64 -9.68
N SER A 5 -28.84 -25.63 -9.73
CA SER A 5 -27.86 -24.97 -8.89
C SER A 5 -28.17 -23.53 -8.49
N SER A 6 -27.85 -23.26 -7.24
CA SER A 6 -27.85 -22.00 -6.52
C SER A 6 -27.22 -20.83 -7.30
N LYS A 7 -27.92 -19.69 -7.25
CA LYS A 7 -27.37 -18.34 -7.46
C LYS A 7 -26.07 -18.19 -6.65
N LYS A 8 -24.90 -18.24 -7.29
CA LYS A 8 -23.69 -17.64 -6.73
C LYS A 8 -23.72 -16.16 -7.06
N GLU A 9 -23.87 -15.33 -6.04
CA GLU A 9 -23.71 -13.87 -6.06
C GLU A 9 -22.38 -13.52 -6.73
N LYS A 10 -22.41 -13.22 -8.03
CA LYS A 10 -21.25 -12.73 -8.79
C LYS A 10 -21.12 -11.22 -8.57
N GLY A 11 -20.75 -10.84 -7.35
CA GLY A 11 -20.54 -9.44 -6.98
C GLY A 11 -19.63 -9.25 -5.77
N GLY A 12 -18.83 -10.27 -5.40
CA GLY A 12 -17.91 -10.17 -4.27
C GLY A 12 -16.96 -8.99 -4.44
N PHE A 13 -16.76 -8.25 -3.34
CA PHE A 13 -15.79 -7.16 -3.25
C PHE A 13 -14.44 -7.60 -3.84
N LYS A 14 -13.97 -6.90 -4.88
CA LYS A 14 -12.65 -7.10 -5.46
C LYS A 14 -11.78 -5.90 -5.07
N PRO A 15 -10.76 -6.09 -4.21
CA PRO A 15 -9.81 -5.02 -3.92
C PRO A 15 -9.06 -4.61 -5.19
N THR A 16 -8.60 -3.37 -5.24
CA THR A 16 -7.81 -2.86 -6.36
C THR A 16 -6.51 -3.62 -6.55
N LEU A 17 -5.87 -4.01 -5.44
CA LEU A 17 -4.67 -4.84 -5.43
C LEU A 17 -4.98 -6.28 -4.98
N PRO A 18 -4.28 -7.28 -5.52
CA PRO A 18 -4.35 -8.64 -4.99
C PRO A 18 -3.78 -8.69 -3.56
N PRO A 19 -4.26 -9.62 -2.71
CA PRO A 19 -3.82 -9.73 -1.32
C PRO A 19 -2.30 -9.83 -1.12
N VAL A 20 -1.59 -10.52 -2.01
CA VAL A 20 -0.12 -10.65 -1.93
C VAL A 20 0.57 -9.29 -1.99
N ILE A 21 0.17 -8.41 -2.92
CA ILE A 21 0.77 -7.07 -3.04
C ILE A 21 0.38 -6.18 -1.85
N LEU A 22 -0.85 -6.35 -1.32
CA LEU A 22 -1.26 -5.65 -0.10
C LEU A 22 -0.39 -6.05 1.09
N THR A 23 -0.20 -7.35 1.32
CA THR A 23 0.67 -7.88 2.38
C THR A 23 2.10 -7.36 2.25
N ASP A 24 2.67 -7.39 1.04
CA ASP A 24 4.02 -6.85 0.79
C ASP A 24 4.10 -5.35 1.09
N THR A 25 3.05 -4.59 0.77
CA THR A 25 2.99 -3.15 1.05
C THR A 25 2.86 -2.89 2.55
N TYR A 26 2.08 -3.69 3.28
CA TYR A 26 1.98 -3.63 4.74
C TYR A 26 3.33 -3.89 5.42
N ASN A 27 4.04 -4.93 4.98
CA ASN A 27 5.38 -5.23 5.49
C ASN A 27 6.35 -4.07 5.19
N CYS A 28 6.30 -3.51 3.99
CA CYS A 28 7.09 -2.34 3.62
C CYS A 28 6.78 -1.13 4.52
N ARG A 29 5.49 -0.87 4.79
CA ARG A 29 5.03 0.22 5.67
C ARG A 29 5.55 0.04 7.10
N PHE A 30 5.61 -1.20 7.58
CA PHE A 30 6.15 -1.51 8.91
C PHE A 30 7.66 -1.19 8.99
N VAL A 31 8.45 -1.67 8.03
CA VAL A 31 9.90 -1.40 7.94
C VAL A 31 10.20 0.11 7.84
N ILE A 32 9.58 0.77 6.86
CA ILE A 32 9.01 2.12 6.97
C ILE A 32 9.14 2.85 8.32
N GLN A 33 8.17 2.48 9.15
CA GLN A 33 7.90 3.08 10.44
C GLN A 33 9.00 2.81 11.46
N GLU A 34 9.61 1.62 11.44
CA GLU A 34 10.75 1.29 12.28
C GLU A 34 11.99 2.14 11.93
N GLU A 35 12.28 2.34 10.64
CA GLU A 35 13.38 3.20 10.19
C GLU A 35 13.16 4.66 10.63
N ILE A 36 11.92 5.16 10.56
CA ILE A 36 11.56 6.50 11.06
C ILE A 36 11.80 6.60 12.57
N ASP A 37 11.40 5.59 13.34
CA ASP A 37 11.59 5.60 14.80
C ASP A 37 13.08 5.65 15.16
N VAL A 38 13.90 4.78 14.55
CA VAL A 38 15.36 4.79 14.74
C VAL A 38 15.98 6.13 14.35
N GLU A 39 15.67 6.66 13.17
CA GLU A 39 16.21 7.94 12.70
C GLU A 39 15.77 9.10 13.61
N SER A 40 14.55 9.05 14.14
CA SER A 40 14.03 10.07 15.06
C SER A 40 14.71 10.05 16.44
N GLN A 41 15.18 8.88 16.89
CA GLN A 41 15.94 8.72 18.14
C GLN A 41 17.41 9.14 17.99
N MET A 42 17.95 9.04 16.77
CA MET A 42 19.35 9.40 16.44
C MET A 42 19.50 10.88 16.05
N SER A 43 18.43 11.51 15.57
CA SER A 43 18.41 12.92 15.18
C SER A 43 18.56 13.85 16.39
N ASP A 44 19.46 14.83 16.27
CA ASP A 44 19.67 15.91 17.25
C ASP A 44 18.57 16.99 17.23
N GLY A 45 17.39 16.65 16.69
CA GLY A 45 16.27 17.57 16.44
C GLY A 45 16.30 18.22 15.05
N THR A 46 17.36 18.01 14.26
CA THR A 46 17.40 18.43 12.86
C THR A 46 16.66 17.40 12.00
N LYS A 47 15.57 17.80 11.32
CA LYS A 47 14.93 16.96 10.31
C LYS A 47 15.95 16.62 9.22
N SER A 48 16.46 15.39 9.24
CA SER A 48 17.40 14.92 8.22
C SER A 48 16.69 14.79 6.88
N GLU A 49 17.44 14.93 5.79
CA GLU A 49 16.94 14.63 4.45
C GLU A 49 16.44 13.18 4.38
N THR A 50 17.10 12.27 5.11
CA THR A 50 16.71 10.87 5.32
C THR A 50 15.30 10.78 5.90
N LEU A 51 15.03 11.44 7.03
CA LEU A 51 13.74 11.41 7.69
C LEU A 51 12.62 11.94 6.77
N THR A 52 12.91 12.99 5.99
CA THR A 52 11.97 13.53 4.99
C THR A 52 11.65 12.50 3.90
N LYS A 53 12.66 11.76 3.41
CA LYS A 53 12.47 10.67 2.44
C LYS A 53 11.66 9.52 3.03
N LEU A 54 11.94 9.13 4.27
CA LEU A 54 11.19 8.06 4.95
C LEU A 54 9.72 8.42 5.14
N PHE A 55 9.39 9.65 5.55
CA PHE A 55 8.00 10.10 5.62
C PHE A 55 7.31 10.09 4.26
N PHE A 56 8.02 10.46 3.19
CA PHE A 56 7.48 10.36 1.84
C PHE A 56 7.21 8.90 1.42
N HIS A 57 8.11 7.98 1.77
CA HIS A 57 7.94 6.55 1.51
C HIS A 57 6.74 5.97 2.29
N LEU A 58 6.60 6.36 3.56
CA LEU A 58 5.47 5.97 4.41
C LEU A 58 4.14 6.46 3.80
N ALA A 59 4.08 7.72 3.38
CA ALA A 59 2.90 8.28 2.72
C ALA A 59 2.57 7.57 1.40
N CYS A 60 3.58 7.14 0.64
CA CYS A 60 3.37 6.34 -0.56
C CYS A 60 2.78 4.96 -0.23
N ALA A 61 3.33 4.27 0.79
CA ALA A 61 2.82 2.97 1.23
C ALA A 61 1.37 3.06 1.75
N ASP A 62 1.06 4.07 2.57
CA ASP A 62 -0.29 4.32 3.09
C ASP A 62 -1.31 4.54 1.96
N ASN A 63 -0.94 5.32 0.94
CA ASN A 63 -1.82 5.55 -0.21
C ASN A 63 -2.00 4.27 -1.06
N ILE A 64 -0.94 3.46 -1.23
CA ILE A 64 -1.04 2.17 -1.92
C ILE A 64 -1.99 1.24 -1.18
N ILE A 65 -1.89 1.13 0.15
CA ILE A 65 -2.77 0.30 0.98
C ILE A 65 -4.21 0.80 0.87
N LYS A 66 -4.43 2.10 1.13
CA LYS A 66 -5.77 2.71 1.10
C LYS A 66 -6.47 2.48 -0.23
N ILE A 67 -5.77 2.68 -1.35
CA ILE A 67 -6.35 2.46 -2.68
C ILE A 67 -6.42 0.97 -3.00
N GLY A 68 -5.42 0.18 -2.61
CA GLY A 68 -5.34 -1.25 -2.80
C GLY A 68 -6.50 -2.01 -2.14
N GLU A 69 -6.92 -1.57 -0.96
CA GLU A 69 -8.07 -2.07 -0.20
C GLU A 69 -9.41 -1.45 -0.62
N SER A 70 -9.40 -0.48 -1.54
CA SER A 70 -10.63 0.06 -2.10
C SER A 70 -11.14 -0.83 -3.24
N ALA A 71 -12.42 -0.66 -3.59
CA ALA A 71 -13.02 -1.37 -4.71
C ALA A 71 -12.22 -1.13 -6.00
N TYR A 72 -12.03 -2.21 -6.77
CA TYR A 72 -11.32 -2.15 -8.03
C TYR A 72 -11.96 -1.14 -8.99
N THR A 73 -11.19 -0.14 -9.39
CA THR A 73 -11.46 0.70 -10.56
C THR A 73 -10.19 0.81 -11.41
N LYS A 74 -10.35 1.06 -12.72
CA LYS A 74 -9.21 1.27 -13.62
C LYS A 74 -8.36 2.48 -13.18
N GLU A 75 -9.02 3.49 -12.63
CA GLU A 75 -8.39 4.69 -12.08
C GLU A 75 -7.54 4.37 -10.84
N ASN A 76 -8.11 3.67 -9.87
CA ASN A 76 -7.41 3.23 -8.66
C ASN A 76 -6.18 2.38 -9.00
N LEU A 77 -6.32 1.44 -9.94
CA LEU A 77 -5.20 0.62 -10.40
C LEU A 77 -4.09 1.48 -11.03
N SER A 78 -4.45 2.49 -11.81
CA SER A 78 -3.49 3.41 -12.45
C SER A 78 -2.73 4.24 -11.42
N ILE A 79 -3.43 4.78 -10.42
CA ILE A 79 -2.83 5.57 -9.33
C ILE A 79 -1.87 4.70 -8.52
N VAL A 80 -2.31 3.51 -8.11
CA VAL A 80 -1.47 2.58 -7.33
C VAL A 80 -0.22 2.17 -8.09
N LYS A 81 -0.30 1.87 -9.40
CA LYS A 81 0.88 1.56 -10.21
C LYS A 81 1.89 2.71 -10.26
N LYS A 82 1.41 3.97 -10.31
CA LYS A 82 2.29 5.15 -10.23
C LYS A 82 2.96 5.25 -8.87
N LEU A 83 2.22 5.01 -7.79
CA LEU A 83 2.75 5.03 -6.42
C LEU A 83 3.78 3.91 -6.18
N ILE A 84 3.51 2.69 -6.63
CA ILE A 84 4.46 1.57 -6.55
C ILE A 84 5.74 1.91 -7.33
N LYS A 85 5.61 2.50 -8.52
CA LYS A 85 6.77 2.93 -9.31
C LYS A 85 7.57 4.03 -8.60
N ALA A 86 6.89 4.97 -7.94
CA ALA A 86 7.55 6.00 -7.14
C ALA A 86 8.32 5.36 -5.98
N LEU A 87 7.67 4.48 -5.21
CA LEU A 87 8.27 3.77 -4.08
C LEU A 87 9.51 2.96 -4.51
N ASN A 88 9.43 2.25 -5.64
CA ASN A 88 10.55 1.46 -6.15
C ASN A 88 11.70 2.29 -6.75
N LYS A 89 11.44 3.52 -7.22
CA LYS A 89 12.50 4.38 -7.78
C LYS A 89 13.42 4.95 -6.69
N MET A 90 12.96 4.97 -5.44
CA MET A 90 13.65 5.60 -4.32
C MET A 90 14.29 4.58 -3.36
N ARG A 91 14.12 3.28 -3.64
CA ARG A 91 14.95 2.21 -3.10
C ARG A 91 16.17 2.02 -3.99
#